data_AF-A0A4Q3LSK0-F1
#
_entry.id   AF-A0A4Q3LSK0-F1
#
_cell.length_a   1.000
_cell.length_b   1.000
_cell.length_c   1.000
_cell.angle_alpha   90.00
_cell.angle_beta   90.00
_cell.angle_gamma   90.00
#
_symmetry.space_group_name_H-M   'P 1'
#
loop_
_entity.id
_entity.type
_entity.pdbx_description
1 polymer ?
#
loop_
_entity_poly.entity_id
_entity_poly.type
_entity_poly.pdbx_seq_one_letter_code
_entity_poly.pdbx_strand_id
1 'polypeptide(L)'
;QKSPLATGDLRSASAVQNVGAVLVLSAMALAFGQPHWDNSPLLWGYLAFAVLVLSIGGATLLIWLMRHGEATRTTALLLAVPPLSAVQAWLIFGETLSPVQLLGFVVAMAGVALARK
;
A
#
# COMPACT_ATOMS: atom_id res chain seq x y z
N GLN A 1 2.76 -18.71 23.03
CA GLN A 1 2.39 -17.47 23.75
C GLN A 1 1.88 -16.46 22.73
N LYS A 2 0.57 -16.21 22.68
CA LYS A 2 -0.03 -15.22 21.76
C LYS A 2 0.31 -13.84 22.31
N SER A 3 1.09 -13.06 21.55
CA SER A 3 1.50 -11.70 21.94
C SER A 3 0.27 -10.84 22.26
N PRO A 4 0.28 -10.01 23.33
CA PRO A 4 -0.83 -9.11 23.68
C PRO A 4 -1.26 -8.16 22.56
N LEU A 5 -0.39 -7.98 21.56
CA LEU A 5 -0.63 -7.20 20.34
C LEU A 5 -1.63 -7.88 19.38
N ALA A 6 -1.88 -9.17 19.51
CA ALA A 6 -2.81 -9.92 18.66
C ALA A 6 -4.29 -9.68 19.02
N THR A 7 -4.57 -9.02 20.14
CA THR A 7 -5.93 -8.76 20.65
C THR A 7 -6.34 -7.29 20.52
N GLY A 8 -5.41 -6.40 20.16
CA GLY A 8 -5.72 -5.01 19.85
C GLY A 8 -6.54 -4.93 18.57
N ASP A 9 -7.65 -4.19 18.61
CA ASP A 9 -8.45 -3.92 17.41
C ASP A 9 -7.54 -3.28 16.35
N LEU A 10 -7.36 -3.94 15.21
CA LEU A 10 -6.52 -3.45 14.13
C LEU A 10 -6.91 -2.03 13.70
N ARG A 11 -8.19 -1.67 13.87
CA ARG A 11 -8.69 -0.31 13.60
C ARG A 11 -8.11 0.71 14.57
N SER A 12 -7.97 0.39 15.85
CA SER A 12 -7.40 1.30 16.85
C SER A 12 -5.89 1.45 16.64
N ALA A 13 -5.19 0.36 16.31
CA ALA A 13 -3.78 0.40 15.95
C ALA A 13 -3.54 1.27 14.69
N SER A 14 -4.35 1.09 13.64
CA SER A 14 -4.27 1.93 12.43
C SER A 14 -4.62 3.39 12.69
N ALA A 15 -5.60 3.67 13.57
CA ALA A 15 -5.96 5.03 13.93
C ALA A 15 -4.79 5.75 14.63
N VAL A 16 -4.15 5.09 15.60
CA VAL A 16 -2.98 5.64 16.30
C VAL A 16 -1.81 5.83 15.34
N GLN A 17 -1.55 4.88 14.44
CA GLN A 17 -0.53 5.00 13.41
C GLN A 17 -0.79 6.20 12.49
N ASN A 18 -2.03 6.39 12.04
CA ASN A 18 -2.41 7.50 11.18
C ASN A 18 -2.30 8.85 11.89
N VAL A 19 -2.66 8.93 13.17
CA VAL A 19 -2.44 10.15 13.98
C VAL A 19 -0.95 10.46 14.09
N GLY A 20 -0.13 9.45 14.37
CA GLY A 20 1.34 9.60 14.38
C GLY A 20 1.88 10.07 13.03
N ALA A 21 1.39 9.50 11.93
CA ALA A 21 1.76 9.90 10.58
C ALA A 21 1.36 11.35 10.29
N VAL A 22 0.16 11.78 10.67
CA VAL A 22 -0.27 13.19 10.53
C VAL A 22 0.68 14.11 11.28
N LEU A 23 1.02 13.81 12.53
CA LEU A 23 1.94 14.65 13.33
C LEU A 23 3.32 14.76 12.66
N VAL A 24 3.90 13.64 12.23
CA VAL A 24 5.22 13.63 11.59
C VAL A 24 5.19 14.34 10.23
N LEU A 25 4.20 14.03 9.38
CA LEU A 25 4.08 14.63 8.06
C LEU A 25 3.78 16.13 8.14
N SER A 26 2.95 16.58 9.09
CA SER A 26 2.71 18.00 9.33
C SER A 26 3.98 18.70 9.82
N ALA A 27 4.73 18.12 10.75
CA ALA A 27 6.00 18.68 11.20
C ALA A 27 7.02 18.80 10.04
N MET A 28 7.13 17.76 9.20
CA MET A 28 7.99 17.79 8.02
C MET A 28 7.52 18.82 6.98
N ALA A 29 6.22 18.93 6.74
CA ALA A 29 5.66 19.91 5.81
C ALA A 29 5.95 21.34 6.27
N LEU A 30 5.88 21.63 7.57
CA LEU A 30 6.24 22.93 8.14
C LEU A 30 7.76 23.20 8.11
N ALA A 31 8.58 22.17 8.27
CA ALA A 31 10.04 22.30 8.29
C ALA A 31 10.68 22.41 6.91
N PHE A 32 10.15 21.71 5.90
CA PHE A 32 10.79 21.54 4.59
C PHE A 32 9.89 21.88 3.40
N GLY A 33 8.56 21.85 3.57
CA GLY A 33 7.61 22.04 2.50
C GLY A 33 7.30 23.52 2.25
N GLN A 34 6.98 23.85 1.00
CA GLN A 34 6.12 25.00 0.71
C GLN A 34 4.67 24.50 0.87
N PRO A 35 3.95 24.82 1.96
CA PRO A 35 2.58 24.36 2.15
C PRO A 35 1.69 24.97 1.06
N HIS A 36 1.44 24.20 0.00
CA HIS A 36 0.52 24.59 -1.06
C HIS A 36 -0.85 23.98 -0.76
N TRP A 37 -1.69 24.73 -0.06
CA TRP A 37 -3.10 24.35 0.11
C TRP A 37 -3.94 25.16 -0.88
N ASP A 38 -4.26 24.57 -2.02
CA ASP A 38 -5.06 25.22 -3.07
C ASP A 38 -6.58 25.11 -2.84
N ASN A 39 -6.99 24.31 -1.84
CA ASN A 39 -8.37 23.97 -1.52
C ASN A 39 -9.21 23.54 -2.74
N SER A 40 -8.58 22.97 -3.76
CA SER A 40 -9.26 22.64 -5.01
C SER A 40 -10.13 21.39 -4.82
N PRO A 41 -11.25 21.25 -5.57
CA PRO A 41 -12.03 20.00 -5.58
C PRO A 41 -11.18 18.79 -5.97
N LEU A 42 -10.14 19.02 -6.78
CA LEU A 42 -9.19 18.00 -7.21
C LEU A 42 -8.34 17.49 -6.04
N LEU A 43 -7.81 18.40 -5.20
CA LEU A 43 -7.10 18.05 -3.96
C LEU A 43 -7.97 17.19 -3.04
N TRP A 44 -9.23 17.59 -2.85
CA TRP A 44 -10.19 16.80 -2.08
C TRP A 44 -10.44 15.42 -2.70
N GLY A 45 -10.49 15.32 -4.03
CA GLY A 45 -10.56 14.06 -4.75
C GLY A 45 -9.36 13.14 -4.47
N TYR A 46 -8.15 13.66 -4.51
CA TYR A 46 -6.94 12.90 -4.18
C TYR A 46 -6.90 12.45 -2.72
N LEU A 47 -7.30 13.32 -1.78
CA LEU A 47 -7.42 12.96 -0.35
C LEU A 47 -8.46 11.86 -0.14
N ALA A 48 -9.63 11.97 -0.79
CA ALA A 48 -10.67 10.95 -0.72
C ALA A 48 -10.17 9.61 -1.28
N PHE A 49 -9.46 9.61 -2.40
CA PHE A 49 -8.85 8.40 -2.96
C PHE A 49 -7.82 7.77 -2.00
N ALA A 50 -6.96 8.60 -1.39
CA ALA A 50 -5.97 8.13 -0.42
C ALA A 50 -6.62 7.48 0.82
N VAL A 51 -7.68 8.08 1.36
CA VAL A 51 -8.37 7.54 2.53
C VAL A 51 -9.19 6.30 2.17
N LEU A 52 -10.01 6.36 1.13
CA LEU A 52 -10.96 5.30 0.82
C LEU A 52 -10.30 4.08 0.16
N VAL A 53 -9.47 4.31 -0.85
CA VAL A 53 -8.89 3.21 -1.65
C VAL A 53 -7.62 2.69 -1.00
N LEU A 54 -6.64 3.56 -0.76
CA LEU A 54 -5.33 3.16 -0.26
C LEU A 54 -5.41 2.71 1.21
N SER A 55 -6.08 3.46 2.08
CA SER A 55 -6.18 3.11 3.51
C SER A 55 -7.28 2.09 3.81
N ILE A 56 -8.55 2.45 3.61
CA ILE A 56 -9.68 1.56 3.99
C ILE A 56 -9.70 0.30 3.11
N GLY A 57 -9.59 0.48 1.79
CA GLY A 57 -9.55 -0.62 0.83
C GLY A 57 -8.36 -1.55 1.08
N GLY A 58 -7.14 -0.99 1.21
CA GLY A 58 -5.93 -1.76 1.50
C GLY A 58 -6.01 -2.55 2.81
N ALA A 59 -6.41 -1.91 3.91
CA ALA A 59 -6.52 -2.58 5.21
C ALA A 59 -7.60 -3.68 5.20
N THR A 60 -8.76 -3.40 4.61
CA THR A 60 -9.86 -4.39 4.52
C THR A 60 -9.45 -5.58 3.66
N LEU A 61 -8.78 -5.33 2.53
CA LEU A 61 -8.28 -6.38 1.64
C LEU A 61 -7.21 -7.24 2.33
N LEU A 62 -6.29 -6.64 3.06
CA LEU A 62 -5.28 -7.36 3.83
C LEU A 62 -5.93 -8.26 4.89
N ILE A 63 -6.88 -7.72 5.66
CA ILE A 63 -7.64 -8.50 6.65
C ILE A 63 -8.41 -9.62 5.98
N TRP A 64 -9.07 -9.34 4.85
CA TRP A 64 -9.80 -10.33 4.08
C TRP A 64 -8.88 -11.45 3.60
N LEU A 65 -7.71 -11.13 3.05
CA LEU A 65 -6.70 -12.09 2.61
C LEU A 65 -6.18 -12.96 3.77
N MET A 66 -5.90 -12.35 4.93
CA MET A 66 -5.45 -13.09 6.12
C MET A 66 -6.54 -14.01 6.69
N ARG A 67 -7.81 -13.66 6.52
CA ARG A 67 -8.94 -14.48 6.98
C ARG A 67 -9.29 -15.62 6.02
N HIS A 68 -9.04 -15.46 4.73
CA HIS A 68 -9.43 -16.42 3.68
C HIS A 68 -8.26 -17.28 3.16
N GLY A 69 -7.03 -17.08 3.66
CA GLY A 69 -5.85 -17.81 3.22
C GLY A 69 -4.87 -18.12 4.36
N GLU A 70 -3.98 -19.07 4.12
CA GLU A 70 -2.83 -19.30 4.98
C GLU A 70 -1.90 -18.08 4.93
N ALA A 71 -1.33 -17.70 6.08
CA ALA A 71 -0.49 -16.50 6.21
C ALA A 71 0.61 -16.45 5.13
N THR A 72 1.21 -17.60 4.80
CA THR A 72 2.23 -17.76 3.74
C THR A 72 1.71 -17.33 2.36
N ARG A 73 0.47 -17.68 2.02
CA ARG A 73 -0.16 -17.33 0.74
C ARG A 73 -0.44 -15.84 0.64
N THR A 74 -0.83 -15.20 1.75
CA THR A 74 -1.01 -13.73 1.80
C THR A 74 0.32 -13.01 1.58
N THR A 75 1.40 -13.46 2.22
CA THR A 75 2.73 -12.87 2.02
C THR A 75 3.21 -13.00 0.57
N ALA A 76 3.00 -14.16 -0.07
CA ALA A 76 3.34 -14.35 -1.48
C ALA A 76 2.56 -13.39 -2.41
N LEU A 77 1.29 -13.12 -2.12
CA LEU A 77 0.50 -12.14 -2.87
C LEU A 77 1.00 -10.70 -2.67
N LEU A 78 1.44 -10.35 -1.46
CA LEU A 78 2.02 -9.03 -1.19
C LEU A 78 3.35 -8.83 -1.94
N LEU A 79 4.13 -9.89 -2.13
CA LEU A 79 5.36 -9.85 -2.95
C LEU A 79 5.07 -9.63 -4.44
N ALA A 80 3.86 -9.93 -4.92
CA ALA A 80 3.42 -9.67 -6.28
C ALA A 80 2.96 -8.23 -6.52
N VAL A 81 2.80 -7.42 -5.45
CA VAL A 81 2.31 -6.04 -5.55
C VAL A 81 3.23 -5.16 -6.42
N PRO A 82 4.56 -5.10 -6.24
CA PRO A 82 5.42 -4.23 -7.05
C PRO A 82 5.35 -4.53 -8.57
N PRO A 83 5.38 -5.81 -9.01
CA PRO A 83 5.10 -6.16 -10.40
C PRO A 83 3.74 -5.61 -10.87
N LEU A 84 2.65 -5.92 -10.17
CA LEU A 84 1.31 -5.48 -10.57
C LEU A 84 1.22 -3.95 -10.66
N SER A 85 1.84 -3.23 -9.72
CA SER A 85 1.94 -1.77 -9.76
C SER A 85 2.68 -1.26 -10.99
N ALA A 86 3.78 -1.90 -11.40
CA ALA A 86 4.52 -1.51 -12.61
C ALA A 86 3.69 -1.74 -13.90
N VAL A 87 2.94 -2.83 -13.98
CA VAL A 87 2.03 -3.08 -15.11
C VAL A 87 0.89 -2.06 -15.12
N GLN A 88 0.35 -1.73 -13.95
CA GLN A 88 -0.67 -0.69 -13.83
C GLN A 88 -0.12 0.68 -14.25
N ALA A 89 1.13 0.99 -13.90
CA ALA A 89 1.82 2.22 -14.32
C ALA A 89 1.96 2.30 -15.85
N TRP A 90 2.46 1.23 -16.47
CA TRP A 90 2.57 1.11 -17.92
C TRP A 90 1.22 1.27 -18.63
N LEU A 91 0.17 0.64 -18.11
CA LEU A 91 -1.15 0.63 -18.75
C LEU A 91 -1.93 1.95 -18.59
N ILE A 92 -1.93 2.52 -17.39
CA ILE A 92 -2.75 3.69 -17.04
C ILE A 92 -2.02 4.99 -17.36
N PHE A 93 -0.71 5.05 -17.10
CA PHE A 93 0.09 6.27 -17.23
C PHE A 93 0.98 6.26 -18.48
N GLY A 94 1.05 5.13 -19.21
CA GLY A 94 1.83 5.04 -20.46
C GLY A 94 3.34 5.08 -20.25
N GLU A 95 3.83 4.82 -19.03
CA GLU A 95 5.27 4.80 -18.76
C GLU A 95 5.97 3.70 -19.56
N THR A 96 7.16 3.96 -20.11
CA THR A 96 7.91 2.95 -20.86
C THR A 96 8.63 1.99 -19.92
N LEU A 97 8.33 0.70 -20.04
CA LEU A 97 9.03 -0.34 -19.28
C LEU A 97 10.39 -0.61 -19.91
N SER A 98 11.45 -0.33 -19.16
CA SER A 98 12.81 -0.67 -19.59
C SER A 98 12.99 -2.19 -19.67
N PRO A 99 13.92 -2.69 -20.50
CA PRO A 99 14.24 -4.12 -20.56
C PRO A 99 14.64 -4.73 -19.21
N VAL A 100 15.31 -3.94 -18.34
CA VAL A 100 15.70 -4.36 -16.98
C VAL A 100 14.48 -4.53 -16.07
N GLN A 101 13.49 -3.63 -16.17
CA GLN A 101 12.22 -3.79 -15.43
C GLN A 101 11.47 -5.04 -15.89
N LEU A 102 11.49 -5.35 -17.20
CA LEU A 102 10.87 -6.56 -17.73
C LEU A 102 11.52 -7.83 -17.18
N LEU A 103 12.86 -7.87 -17.11
CA LEU A 103 13.61 -8.97 -16.48
C LEU A 103 13.27 -9.10 -14.99
N GLY A 104 13.26 -7.98 -14.26
CA GLY A 104 12.84 -7.95 -12.86
C GLY A 104 11.42 -8.48 -12.65
N PHE A 105 10.51 -8.18 -13.58
CA PHE A 105 9.14 -8.67 -13.57
C PHE A 105 9.07 -10.19 -13.67
N VAL A 106 9.81 -10.78 -14.62
CA VAL A 106 9.87 -12.23 -14.81
C VAL A 106 10.41 -12.91 -13.55
N VAL A 107 11.49 -12.39 -12.97
CA VAL A 107 12.08 -12.93 -11.73
C VAL A 107 11.11 -12.86 -10.56
N ALA A 108 10.45 -11.72 -10.35
CA ALA A 108 9.49 -11.53 -9.27
C ALA A 108 8.27 -12.47 -9.42
N MET A 109 7.71 -12.56 -10.63
CA MET A 109 6.58 -13.46 -10.92
C MET A 109 6.95 -14.93 -10.72
N ALA A 110 8.16 -15.34 -11.12
CA ALA A 110 8.65 -16.70 -10.89
C ALA A 110 8.80 -17.00 -9.39
N GLY A 111 9.33 -16.07 -8.61
CA GLY A 111 9.43 -16.18 -7.15
C GLY A 111 8.08 -16.33 -6.47
N VAL A 112 7.09 -15.52 -6.87
CA VAL A 112 5.71 -15.60 -6.37
C VAL A 112 5.06 -16.94 -6.74
N ALA A 113 5.23 -17.40 -7.99
CA ALA A 113 4.68 -18.66 -8.46
C ALA A 113 5.26 -19.87 -7.68
N LEU A 114 6.56 -19.83 -7.35
CA LEU A 114 7.22 -20.84 -6.52
C LEU A 114 6.70 -20.81 -5.08
N ALA A 115 6.57 -19.63 -4.47
CA ALA A 115 6.08 -19.47 -3.10
C ALA A 115 4.60 -19.87 -2.91
N ARG A 116 3.82 -19.90 -4.01
CA ARG A 116 2.41 -20.31 -4.00
C ARG A 116 2.21 -21.82 -4.17
N LYS A 117 3.23 -22.54 -4.65
CA LYS A 117 3.21 -23.99 -4.83
C LYS A 117 3.55 -24.70 -3.52
#